data_AF-A0A177N6D9-F1
#
_entry.id   AF-A0A177N6D9-F1
#
_cell.length_a   1.000
_cell.length_b   1.000
_cell.length_c   1.000
_cell.angle_alpha   90.00
_cell.angle_beta   90.00
_cell.angle_gamma   90.00
#
_symmetry.space_group_name_H-M   'P 1'
#
loop_
_entity.id
_entity.type
_entity.pdbx_description
1 polymer ?
#
loop_
_entity_poly.entity_id
_entity_poly.type
_entity_poly.pdbx_seq_one_letter_code
_entity_poly.pdbx_strand_id
1 'polypeptide(L)'
;MAEQQQKTCFVVMGFGIKTDYHTSRELDLDKSYKYIIKTAVEDAGLKCIRADEIPHAGTIDVPMFEQLLKADVVLADLSTSNCNAIYELGVRHALRPRTTIIIAEEQFANPFDVNHILIRRYRHDGKVLDIEEVDRFRKLLKQAIIDIVNAEQNDSPVYTYLTNLEPPEERIVTTAKASNIFSAIAPEAAAAPEPEPTTPAISVLLQQVTEARKNSDFLLAKALLTTLHNLSPRQSQWVQQLALVTYKAKYPDPHNALLEAKQILQTLQPESSNNAETLGIWGAIHKRLFDISHDLADLDTAISAYEKGYRLQNDYYNGINWAFLLNVRASLTQDRAEAITDFMLARRTREDVLKIADAKLAELKTIKDVENDDDRYWVLATKAEAWVGLGNDAEAEKCLQQAQPYSEYWMCESSKLQIDALKKLLQNSPLDGL
;
A
#
# COMPACT_ATOMS: atom_id res chain seq x y z
N MET A 1 2.39 -27.02 -39.01
CA MET A 1 3.03 -25.74 -38.65
C MET A 1 3.25 -25.78 -37.15
N ALA A 2 4.47 -25.60 -36.67
CA ALA A 2 4.71 -25.51 -35.23
C ALA A 2 3.97 -24.27 -34.71
N GLU A 3 3.15 -24.41 -33.66
CA GLU A 3 2.63 -23.25 -32.93
C GLU A 3 3.83 -22.42 -32.48
N GLN A 4 3.97 -21.20 -33.02
CA GLN A 4 4.95 -20.26 -32.50
C GLN A 4 4.54 -19.92 -31.08
N GLN A 5 5.34 -20.37 -30.12
CA GLN A 5 5.12 -20.05 -28.71
C GLN A 5 5.15 -18.53 -28.54
N GLN A 6 4.08 -17.97 -27.97
CA GLN A 6 3.97 -16.54 -27.76
C GLN A 6 5.10 -16.04 -26.86
N LYS A 7 5.82 -15.01 -27.30
CA LYS A 7 6.89 -14.36 -26.51
C LYS A 7 6.34 -13.85 -25.18
N THR A 8 7.19 -13.81 -24.17
CA THR A 8 6.83 -13.47 -22.79
C THR A 8 7.51 -12.19 -22.33
N CYS A 9 6.77 -11.36 -21.57
CA CYS A 9 7.32 -10.22 -20.85
C CYS A 9 7.10 -10.45 -19.36
N PHE A 10 8.19 -10.57 -18.60
CA PHE A 10 8.15 -10.70 -17.16
C PHE A 10 8.25 -9.32 -16.51
N VAL A 11 7.28 -8.99 -15.67
CA VAL A 11 7.15 -7.69 -15.03
C VAL A 11 7.61 -7.77 -13.57
N VAL A 12 8.67 -7.02 -13.29
CA VAL A 12 9.33 -6.84 -12.00
C VAL A 12 8.83 -5.53 -11.40
N MET A 13 7.95 -5.60 -10.39
CA MET A 13 7.37 -4.41 -9.78
C MET A 13 6.84 -4.68 -8.36
N GLY A 14 6.59 -3.61 -7.59
CA GLY A 14 5.75 -3.73 -6.39
C GLY A 14 4.27 -3.99 -6.74
N PHE A 15 3.50 -4.48 -5.78
CA PHE A 15 2.06 -4.75 -5.92
C PHE A 15 1.25 -3.94 -4.89
N GLY A 16 0.00 -3.63 -5.23
CA GLY A 16 -0.89 -2.81 -4.39
C GLY A 16 -0.46 -1.36 -4.24
N ILE A 17 -1.05 -0.68 -3.26
CA ILE A 17 -0.75 0.71 -2.92
C ILE A 17 0.53 0.76 -2.09
N LYS A 18 1.50 1.58 -2.52
CA LYS A 18 2.80 1.72 -1.85
C LYS A 18 3.15 3.19 -1.65
N THR A 19 3.66 3.52 -0.47
CA THR A 19 4.20 4.85 -0.19
C THR A 19 5.59 4.99 -0.79
N ASP A 20 5.80 5.98 -1.64
CA ASP A 20 7.13 6.47 -1.96
C ASP A 20 7.64 7.31 -0.78
N TYR A 21 8.67 6.83 -0.10
CA TYR A 21 9.22 7.51 1.09
C TYR A 21 9.91 8.84 0.77
N HIS A 22 10.29 9.09 -0.49
CA HIS A 22 10.91 10.37 -0.86
C HIS A 22 9.88 11.49 -0.96
N THR A 23 8.73 11.19 -1.58
CA THR A 23 7.66 12.17 -1.80
C THR A 23 6.51 12.05 -0.80
N SER A 24 6.49 11.00 0.03
CA SER A 24 5.37 10.58 0.90
C SER A 24 4.06 10.33 0.17
N ARG A 25 4.09 10.19 -1.16
CA ARG A 25 2.92 9.91 -2.00
C ARG A 25 2.60 8.42 -1.98
N GLU A 26 1.32 8.08 -1.95
CA GLU A 26 0.86 6.70 -2.15
C GLU A 26 0.59 6.44 -3.63
N LEU A 27 1.25 5.44 -4.20
CA LEU A 27 1.12 5.04 -5.60
C LEU A 27 0.39 3.70 -5.70
N ASP A 28 -0.68 3.63 -6.50
CA ASP A 28 -1.39 2.37 -6.79
C ASP A 28 -0.73 1.61 -7.95
N LEU A 29 0.17 0.70 -7.59
CA LEU A 29 0.93 -0.08 -8.57
C LEU A 29 0.09 -1.12 -9.31
N ASP A 30 -1.05 -1.54 -8.74
CA ASP A 30 -1.96 -2.46 -9.42
C ASP A 30 -2.68 -1.78 -10.58
N LYS A 31 -3.03 -0.49 -10.43
CA LYS A 31 -3.55 0.32 -11.55
C LYS A 31 -2.50 0.52 -12.63
N SER A 32 -1.28 0.88 -12.26
CA SER A 32 -0.18 1.03 -13.21
C SER A 32 0.09 -0.27 -13.97
N TYR A 33 0.07 -1.41 -13.27
CA TYR A 33 0.17 -2.71 -13.92
C TYR A 33 -0.98 -2.96 -14.90
N LYS A 34 -2.23 -2.86 -14.43
CA LYS A 34 -3.41 -3.27 -15.19
C LYS A 34 -3.64 -2.40 -16.42
N TYR A 35 -3.61 -1.08 -16.25
CA TYR A 35 -4.06 -0.13 -17.27
C TYR A 35 -2.94 0.37 -18.16
N ILE A 36 -1.68 0.29 -17.73
CA ILE A 36 -0.53 0.76 -18.50
C ILE A 36 0.32 -0.42 -18.97
N ILE A 37 0.93 -1.14 -18.03
CA ILE A 37 1.99 -2.11 -18.33
C ILE A 37 1.43 -3.32 -19.08
N LYS A 38 0.45 -4.01 -18.46
CA LYS A 38 -0.14 -5.24 -19.00
C LYS A 38 -0.75 -4.99 -20.38
N THR A 39 -1.53 -3.92 -20.52
CA THR A 39 -2.16 -3.61 -21.79
C THR A 39 -1.14 -3.24 -22.86
N ALA A 40 -0.07 -2.49 -22.54
CA ALA A 40 0.98 -2.18 -23.52
C ALA A 40 1.76 -3.42 -23.96
N VAL A 41 2.02 -4.36 -23.05
CA VAL A 41 2.69 -5.64 -23.34
C VAL A 41 1.83 -6.53 -24.24
N GLU A 42 0.54 -6.67 -23.91
CA GLU A 42 -0.41 -7.46 -24.69
C GLU A 42 -0.65 -6.83 -26.07
N ASP A 43 -0.76 -5.51 -26.14
CA ASP A 43 -0.88 -4.75 -27.40
C ASP A 43 0.39 -4.85 -28.28
N ALA A 44 1.54 -5.18 -27.69
CA ALA A 44 2.80 -5.48 -28.39
C ALA A 44 2.89 -6.96 -28.84
N GLY A 45 1.91 -7.80 -28.49
CA GLY A 45 1.83 -9.20 -28.88
C GLY A 45 2.50 -10.19 -27.93
N LEU A 46 2.99 -9.74 -26.77
CA LEU A 46 3.63 -10.59 -25.77
C LEU A 46 2.63 -11.01 -24.69
N LYS A 47 2.86 -12.16 -24.07
CA LYS A 47 2.18 -12.55 -22.83
C LYS A 47 2.80 -11.81 -21.66
N CYS A 48 2.00 -11.00 -20.95
CA CYS A 48 2.41 -10.32 -19.73
C CYS A 48 2.33 -11.26 -18.52
N ILE A 49 3.36 -11.28 -17.69
CA ILE A 49 3.41 -12.08 -16.45
C ILE A 49 4.01 -11.20 -15.35
N ARG A 50 3.25 -10.92 -14.28
CA ARG A 50 3.78 -10.27 -13.08
C ARG A 50 4.21 -11.30 -12.04
N ALA A 51 5.23 -10.97 -11.24
CA ALA A 51 5.80 -11.89 -10.26
C ALA A 51 4.76 -12.53 -9.31
N ASP A 52 3.74 -11.79 -8.86
CA ASP A 52 2.69 -12.25 -7.96
C ASP A 52 1.60 -13.12 -8.63
N GLU A 53 1.55 -13.20 -9.96
CA GLU A 53 0.62 -14.06 -10.72
C GLU A 53 1.13 -15.52 -10.84
N ILE A 54 2.40 -15.77 -10.49
CA ILE A 54 3.01 -17.10 -10.61
C ILE A 54 2.59 -17.98 -9.42
N PRO A 55 1.98 -19.16 -9.63
CA PRO A 55 1.67 -20.09 -8.55
C PRO A 55 2.94 -20.61 -7.88
N HIS A 56 2.97 -20.62 -6.55
CA HIS A 56 4.14 -21.05 -5.78
C HIS A 56 3.95 -22.50 -5.30
N ALA A 57 4.93 -23.37 -5.59
CA ALA A 57 5.13 -24.66 -4.95
C ALA A 57 6.51 -24.62 -4.27
N GLY A 58 6.56 -24.55 -2.93
CA GLY A 58 7.81 -24.49 -2.17
C GLY A 58 8.53 -23.13 -2.16
N THR A 59 9.87 -23.13 -2.26
CA THR A 59 10.74 -21.94 -2.12
C THR A 59 10.42 -20.89 -3.19
N ILE A 60 10.07 -19.68 -2.73
CA ILE A 60 9.57 -18.54 -3.54
C ILE A 60 10.48 -18.22 -4.74
N ASP A 61 11.78 -18.46 -4.63
CA ASP A 61 12.78 -17.82 -5.48
C ASP A 61 13.03 -18.53 -6.83
N VAL A 62 12.80 -19.85 -6.92
CA VAL A 62 13.20 -20.63 -8.12
C VAL A 62 12.40 -20.23 -9.36
N PRO A 63 11.05 -20.11 -9.32
CA PRO A 63 10.28 -19.69 -10.49
C PRO A 63 10.62 -18.26 -10.94
N MET A 64 10.92 -17.35 -10.01
CA MET A 64 11.28 -15.96 -10.31
C MET A 64 12.61 -15.88 -11.06
N PHE A 65 13.68 -16.54 -10.58
CA PHE A 65 14.98 -16.52 -11.27
C PHE A 65 14.91 -17.15 -12.66
N GLU A 66 14.07 -18.18 -12.84
CA GLU A 66 13.83 -18.73 -14.17
C GLU A 66 13.19 -17.73 -15.12
N GLN A 67 12.21 -16.94 -14.67
CA GLN A 67 11.61 -15.89 -15.50
C GLN A 67 12.64 -14.81 -15.83
N LEU A 68 13.44 -14.37 -14.85
CA LEU A 68 14.51 -13.38 -15.08
C LEU A 68 15.53 -13.85 -16.14
N LEU A 69 15.79 -15.15 -16.24
CA LEU A 69 16.67 -15.70 -17.26
C LEU A 69 15.97 -15.91 -18.62
N LYS A 70 14.77 -16.51 -18.60
CA LYS A 70 14.11 -17.08 -19.79
C LYS A 70 13.13 -16.15 -20.48
N ALA A 71 12.57 -15.16 -19.79
CA ALA A 71 11.62 -14.24 -20.41
C ALA A 71 12.28 -13.48 -21.57
N ASP A 72 11.54 -13.35 -22.68
CA ASP A 72 12.00 -12.66 -23.88
C ASP A 72 12.27 -11.19 -23.58
N VAL A 73 11.43 -10.58 -22.73
CA VAL A 73 11.58 -9.21 -22.22
C VAL A 73 11.41 -9.22 -20.70
N VAL A 74 12.23 -8.45 -19.99
CA VAL A 74 11.96 -8.08 -18.60
C VAL A 74 11.65 -6.59 -18.53
N LEU A 75 10.54 -6.25 -17.88
CA LEU A 75 10.15 -4.87 -17.60
C LEU A 75 10.22 -4.64 -16.09
N ALA A 76 11.11 -3.76 -15.66
CA ALA A 76 11.29 -3.39 -14.27
C ALA A 76 10.68 -2.01 -13.98
N ASP A 77 9.72 -1.95 -13.06
CA ASP A 77 9.15 -0.71 -12.53
C ASP A 77 9.81 -0.36 -11.19
N LEU A 78 10.49 0.78 -11.15
CA LEU A 78 11.22 1.27 -9.97
C LEU A 78 10.48 2.35 -9.18
N SER A 79 9.24 2.68 -9.53
CA SER A 79 8.49 3.87 -9.07
C SER A 79 8.47 4.11 -7.55
N THR A 80 8.54 3.05 -6.75
CA THR A 80 8.44 3.11 -5.28
C THR A 80 9.74 2.75 -4.56
N SER A 81 10.87 2.75 -5.28
CA SER A 81 12.17 2.31 -4.74
C SER A 81 12.11 0.93 -4.08
N ASN A 82 11.26 0.03 -4.61
CA ASN A 82 11.09 -1.30 -4.08
C ASN A 82 12.42 -2.07 -4.20
N CYS A 83 13.02 -2.40 -3.05
CA CYS A 83 14.31 -3.09 -2.99
C CYS A 83 14.29 -4.44 -3.73
N ASN A 84 13.14 -5.14 -3.74
CA ASN A 84 13.00 -6.41 -4.47
C ASN A 84 13.09 -6.17 -5.98
N ALA A 85 12.41 -5.14 -6.50
CA ALA A 85 12.44 -4.81 -7.92
C ALA A 85 13.86 -4.38 -8.38
N ILE A 86 14.56 -3.63 -7.53
CA ILE A 86 15.96 -3.24 -7.78
C ILE A 86 16.88 -4.47 -7.79
N TYR A 87 16.70 -5.39 -6.83
CA TYR A 87 17.46 -6.64 -6.78
C TYR A 87 17.24 -7.50 -8.03
N GLU A 88 15.98 -7.72 -8.41
CA GLU A 88 15.60 -8.50 -9.59
C GLU A 88 16.14 -7.88 -10.90
N LEU A 89 16.12 -6.55 -11.00
CA LEU A 89 16.75 -5.82 -12.11
C LEU A 89 18.26 -6.07 -12.18
N GLY A 90 18.95 -6.01 -11.03
CA GLY A 90 20.39 -6.32 -10.95
C GLY A 90 20.70 -7.75 -11.40
N VAL A 91 19.88 -8.71 -10.97
CA VAL A 91 19.98 -10.11 -11.39
C VAL A 91 19.75 -10.25 -12.90
N ARG A 92 18.71 -9.61 -13.46
CA ARG A 92 18.46 -9.61 -14.90
C ARG A 92 19.66 -9.06 -15.68
N HIS A 93 20.22 -7.94 -15.25
CA HIS A 93 21.40 -7.36 -15.87
C HIS A 93 22.61 -8.32 -15.84
N ALA A 94 22.77 -9.12 -14.79
CA ALA A 94 23.85 -10.10 -14.73
C ALA A 94 23.58 -11.34 -15.63
N LEU A 95 22.33 -11.77 -15.74
CA LEU A 95 21.96 -12.98 -16.48
C LEU A 95 21.82 -12.77 -17.98
N ARG A 96 21.47 -11.56 -18.44
CA ARG A 96 21.16 -11.31 -19.85
C ARG A 96 21.75 -9.98 -20.34
N PRO A 97 22.30 -9.95 -21.56
CA PRO A 97 22.91 -8.75 -22.11
C PRO A 97 21.91 -7.72 -22.63
N ARG A 98 20.69 -8.16 -22.94
CA ARG A 98 19.67 -7.37 -23.64
C ARG A 98 18.24 -7.74 -23.24
N THR A 99 17.30 -6.97 -23.80
CA THR A 99 15.85 -7.04 -23.65
C THR A 99 15.34 -6.71 -22.24
N THR A 100 15.90 -5.67 -21.64
CA THR A 100 15.50 -5.14 -20.33
C THR A 100 14.97 -3.71 -20.47
N ILE A 101 13.70 -3.49 -20.12
CA ILE A 101 13.06 -2.17 -20.10
C ILE A 101 12.93 -1.73 -18.64
N ILE A 102 13.33 -0.49 -18.36
CA ILE A 102 13.14 0.12 -17.04
C ILE A 102 12.17 1.28 -17.16
N ILE A 103 11.18 1.29 -16.28
CA ILE A 103 10.21 2.38 -16.11
C ILE A 103 10.21 2.87 -14.68
N ALA A 104 9.78 4.12 -14.47
CA ALA A 104 9.55 4.66 -13.14
C ALA A 104 8.58 5.85 -13.20
N GLU A 105 8.01 6.18 -12.05
CA GLU A 105 7.25 7.41 -11.85
C GLU A 105 8.13 8.66 -12.09
N GLU A 106 7.54 9.77 -12.53
CA GLU A 106 8.28 10.96 -12.93
C GLU A 106 9.11 11.58 -11.79
N GLN A 107 8.63 11.50 -10.54
CA GLN A 107 9.28 11.99 -9.33
C GLN A 107 10.23 10.96 -8.70
N PHE A 108 10.39 9.78 -9.32
CA PHE A 108 11.33 8.76 -8.84
C PHE A 108 12.76 9.33 -8.79
N ALA A 109 13.31 9.39 -7.58
CA ALA A 109 14.66 9.83 -7.32
C ALA A 109 15.65 8.71 -7.66
N ASN A 110 16.35 8.84 -8.79
CA ASN A 110 17.26 7.81 -9.28
C ASN A 110 18.39 7.51 -8.26
N PRO A 111 18.52 6.25 -7.77
CA PRO A 111 19.72 5.81 -7.09
C PRO A 111 20.97 5.98 -7.98
N PHE A 112 22.12 6.22 -7.35
CA PHE A 112 23.38 6.50 -8.04
C PHE A 112 23.71 5.45 -9.11
N ASP A 113 23.56 4.16 -8.80
CA ASP A 113 23.94 3.06 -9.69
C ASP A 113 23.00 2.86 -10.90
N VAL A 114 21.79 3.44 -10.87
CA VAL A 114 20.81 3.35 -11.98
C VAL A 114 20.63 4.66 -12.75
N ASN A 115 21.29 5.74 -12.32
CA ASN A 115 21.30 7.07 -12.97
C ASN A 115 21.61 6.97 -14.47
N HIS A 116 22.62 6.16 -14.81
CA HIS A 116 23.15 6.08 -16.16
C HIS A 116 22.34 5.17 -17.09
N ILE A 117 21.26 4.56 -16.58
CA ILE A 117 20.41 3.65 -17.33
C ILE A 117 19.20 4.41 -17.86
N LEU A 118 18.76 4.08 -19.08
CA LEU A 118 17.59 4.69 -19.67
C LEU A 118 16.31 4.28 -18.93
N ILE A 119 15.77 5.19 -18.13
CA ILE A 119 14.49 5.03 -17.41
C ILE A 119 13.40 5.79 -18.16
N ARG A 120 12.36 5.08 -18.60
CA ARG A 120 11.18 5.71 -19.21
C ARG A 120 10.22 6.16 -18.11
N ARG A 121 9.85 7.43 -18.13
CA ARG A 121 9.05 8.04 -17.05
C ARG A 121 7.57 8.21 -17.41
N TYR A 122 6.72 7.89 -16.45
CA TYR A 122 5.29 8.16 -16.48
C TYR A 122 4.86 8.93 -15.24
N ARG A 123 3.84 9.77 -15.38
CA ARG A 123 3.22 10.43 -14.24
C ARG A 123 2.22 9.48 -13.59
N HIS A 124 2.27 9.37 -12.27
CA HIS A 124 1.32 8.59 -11.50
C HIS A 124 0.64 9.52 -10.51
N ASP A 125 -0.67 9.73 -10.63
CA ASP A 125 -1.41 10.70 -9.82
C ASP A 125 -1.90 10.06 -8.50
N GLY A 126 -0.97 9.45 -7.74
CA GLY A 126 -1.25 8.84 -6.45
C GLY A 126 -1.97 7.49 -6.56
N LYS A 127 -3.17 7.34 -5.98
CA LYS A 127 -4.00 6.14 -6.15
C LYS A 127 -4.68 6.07 -7.53
N VAL A 128 -4.27 6.93 -8.46
CA VAL A 128 -5.01 7.18 -9.69
C VAL A 128 -4.09 7.46 -10.86
N LEU A 129 -4.64 7.26 -12.06
CA LEU A 129 -3.98 7.50 -13.33
C LEU A 129 -4.84 8.43 -14.19
N ASP A 130 -4.23 9.50 -14.70
CA ASP A 130 -4.82 10.34 -15.74
C ASP A 130 -4.92 9.56 -17.07
N ILE A 131 -6.08 9.61 -17.72
CA ILE A 131 -6.37 8.83 -18.93
C ILE A 131 -5.44 9.25 -20.08
N GLU A 132 -5.16 10.56 -20.21
CA GLU A 132 -4.28 11.06 -21.26
C GLU A 132 -2.85 10.55 -21.05
N GLU A 133 -2.39 10.51 -19.80
CA GLU A 133 -1.10 9.95 -19.43
C GLU A 133 -1.02 8.44 -19.64
N VAL A 134 -2.07 7.70 -19.29
CA VAL A 134 -2.18 6.26 -19.56
C VAL A 134 -2.02 6.00 -21.07
N ASP A 135 -2.77 6.72 -21.90
CA ASP A 135 -2.69 6.55 -23.35
C ASP A 135 -1.32 6.94 -23.92
N ARG A 136 -0.73 8.04 -23.43
CA ARG A 136 0.61 8.47 -23.83
C ARG A 136 1.64 7.40 -23.50
N PHE A 137 1.68 6.94 -22.25
CA PHE A 137 2.72 6.04 -21.80
C PHE A 137 2.52 4.62 -22.31
N ARG A 138 1.28 4.14 -22.49
CA ARG A 138 1.02 2.87 -23.18
C ARG A 138 1.59 2.84 -24.59
N LYS A 139 1.37 3.91 -25.39
CA LYS A 139 1.92 4.01 -26.76
C LYS A 139 3.44 3.98 -26.73
N LEU A 140 4.05 4.75 -25.83
CA LEU A 140 5.50 4.79 -25.66
C LEU A 140 6.05 3.41 -25.25
N LEU A 141 5.43 2.76 -24.28
CA LEU A 141 5.88 1.48 -23.74
C LEU A 141 5.71 0.35 -24.77
N LYS A 142 4.58 0.31 -25.47
CA LYS A 142 4.34 -0.62 -26.58
C LYS A 142 5.45 -0.50 -27.63
N GLN A 143 5.76 0.72 -28.06
CA GLN A 143 6.81 0.94 -29.04
C GLN A 143 8.18 0.50 -28.50
N ALA A 144 8.50 0.83 -27.25
CA ALA A 144 9.74 0.40 -26.62
C ALA A 144 9.91 -1.13 -26.56
N ILE A 145 8.82 -1.87 -26.30
CA ILE A 145 8.82 -3.34 -26.30
C ILE A 145 9.09 -3.86 -27.72
N ILE A 146 8.43 -3.31 -28.73
CA ILE A 146 8.66 -3.70 -30.13
C ILE A 146 10.11 -3.43 -30.54
N ASP A 147 10.64 -2.26 -30.19
CA ASP A 147 12.00 -1.86 -30.55
C ASP A 147 13.04 -2.77 -29.88
N ILE A 148 12.92 -3.02 -28.57
CA ILE A 148 13.93 -3.76 -27.81
C ILE A 148 13.98 -5.24 -28.19
N VAL A 149 12.83 -5.84 -28.53
CA VAL A 149 12.74 -7.24 -28.97
C VAL A 149 13.47 -7.47 -30.30
N ASN A 150 13.51 -6.43 -31.14
CA ASN A 150 14.18 -6.48 -32.45
C ASN A 150 15.61 -5.93 -32.41
N ALA A 151 16.03 -5.35 -31.28
CA ALA A 151 17.37 -4.80 -31.11
C ALA A 151 18.40 -5.88 -30.76
N GLU A 152 19.60 -5.78 -31.32
CA GLU A 152 20.75 -6.62 -30.99
C GLU A 152 21.76 -5.91 -30.07
N GLN A 153 21.44 -4.71 -29.62
CA GLN A 153 22.31 -3.92 -28.75
C GLN A 153 22.22 -4.37 -27.28
N ASN A 154 23.36 -4.37 -26.59
CA ASN A 154 23.40 -4.58 -25.14
C ASN A 154 22.72 -3.41 -24.41
N ASP A 155 21.80 -3.72 -23.51
CA ASP A 155 21.15 -2.76 -22.60
C ASP A 155 21.54 -2.99 -21.13
N SER A 156 22.22 -4.10 -20.83
CA SER A 156 22.73 -4.39 -19.50
C SER A 156 24.06 -3.66 -19.24
N PRO A 157 24.17 -2.84 -18.18
CA PRO A 157 25.45 -2.23 -17.77
C PRO A 157 26.55 -3.26 -17.55
N VAL A 158 26.21 -4.46 -17.05
CA VAL A 158 27.18 -5.53 -16.79
C VAL A 158 27.86 -5.96 -18.08
N TYR A 159 27.09 -6.22 -19.15
CA TYR A 159 27.63 -6.65 -20.44
C TYR A 159 28.17 -5.48 -21.28
N THR A 160 27.77 -4.25 -20.99
CA THR A 160 28.36 -3.05 -21.59
C THR A 160 29.79 -2.82 -21.08
N TYR A 161 30.03 -2.98 -19.78
CA TYR A 161 31.34 -2.71 -19.17
C TYR A 161 32.25 -3.94 -19.06
N LEU A 162 31.70 -5.17 -19.06
CA LEU A 162 32.45 -6.43 -19.05
C LEU A 162 32.37 -7.12 -20.43
N THR A 163 33.23 -6.70 -21.35
CA THR A 163 33.11 -6.99 -22.80
C THR A 163 33.24 -8.45 -23.22
N ASN A 164 33.70 -9.34 -22.33
CA ASN A 164 33.90 -10.78 -22.61
C ASN A 164 33.03 -11.68 -21.71
N LEU A 165 32.01 -11.12 -21.06
CA LEU A 165 31.09 -11.90 -20.24
C LEU A 165 30.13 -12.68 -21.16
N GLU A 166 30.09 -14.00 -20.99
CA GLU A 166 29.12 -14.86 -21.68
C GLU A 166 27.89 -15.11 -20.79
N PRO A 167 26.67 -15.01 -21.33
CA PRO A 167 25.46 -15.34 -20.58
C PRO A 167 25.47 -16.81 -20.13
N PRO A 168 24.91 -17.12 -18.95
CA PRO A 168 24.86 -18.50 -18.46
C PRO A 168 24.05 -19.40 -19.41
N GLU A 169 24.57 -20.61 -19.66
CA GLU A 169 23.89 -21.60 -20.47
C GLU A 169 22.59 -22.09 -19.81
N GLU A 170 21.51 -22.23 -20.58
CA GLU A 170 20.20 -22.72 -20.07
C GLU A 170 20.29 -24.11 -19.41
N ARG A 171 21.30 -24.92 -19.78
CA ARG A 171 21.54 -26.26 -19.23
C ARG A 171 21.99 -26.25 -17.76
N ILE A 172 22.60 -25.15 -17.30
CA ILE A 172 23.03 -24.99 -15.91
C ILE A 172 21.80 -24.87 -14.97
N VAL A 173 20.66 -24.40 -15.47
CA VAL A 173 19.45 -24.15 -14.67
C VAL A 173 18.54 -25.38 -14.54
N THR A 174 18.50 -26.23 -15.57
CA THR A 174 17.76 -27.51 -15.51
C THR A 174 18.39 -28.51 -14.55
N THR A 175 19.72 -28.46 -14.38
CA THR A 175 20.42 -29.27 -13.39
C THR A 175 20.20 -28.76 -11.96
N ALA A 176 20.11 -27.45 -11.73
CA ALA A 176 19.75 -26.87 -10.42
C ALA A 176 18.37 -27.36 -9.91
N LYS A 177 17.39 -27.50 -10.79
CA LYS A 177 16.08 -28.10 -10.49
C LYS A 177 16.15 -29.59 -10.11
N ALA A 178 17.05 -30.34 -10.74
CA ALA A 178 17.30 -31.75 -10.40
C ALA A 178 18.14 -31.88 -9.11
N SER A 179 18.94 -30.86 -8.79
CA SER A 179 19.86 -30.85 -7.65
C SER A 179 19.31 -30.09 -6.43
N ASN A 180 18.00 -30.16 -6.17
CA ASN A 180 17.44 -29.99 -4.81
C ASN A 180 17.93 -31.13 -3.87
N ILE A 181 19.23 -31.41 -3.90
CA ILE A 181 19.99 -32.30 -3.03
C ILE A 181 20.48 -31.42 -1.87
N PHE A 182 19.54 -30.92 -1.07
CA PHE A 182 19.82 -30.47 0.29
C PHE A 182 18.99 -31.26 1.32
N SER A 183 18.59 -32.48 0.97
CA SER A 183 17.87 -33.43 1.84
C SER A 183 18.56 -34.78 1.99
N ALA A 184 19.89 -34.86 1.85
CA ALA A 184 20.62 -36.12 1.99
C ALA A 184 21.39 -36.25 3.31
N ILE A 185 20.73 -36.03 4.46
CA ILE A 185 21.10 -36.70 5.73
C ILE A 185 19.82 -36.98 6.55
N ALA A 186 19.05 -37.99 6.16
CA ALA A 186 18.14 -38.72 7.05
C ALA A 186 17.83 -40.10 6.42
N PRO A 187 17.90 -41.21 7.18
CA PRO A 187 17.67 -42.53 6.62
C PRO A 187 16.17 -42.85 6.45
N GLU A 188 15.88 -43.41 5.27
CA GLU A 188 14.82 -44.36 4.90
C GLU A 188 13.57 -44.50 5.80
N ALA A 189 12.46 -43.90 5.33
CA ALA A 189 11.15 -44.55 5.27
C ALA A 189 10.34 -43.89 4.15
N ALA A 190 10.27 -44.55 3.00
CA ALA A 190 9.56 -44.06 1.82
C ALA A 190 8.04 -44.21 2.00
N ALA A 191 7.36 -43.10 2.26
CA ALA A 191 5.98 -42.88 1.85
C ALA A 191 6.00 -42.07 0.55
N ALA A 192 5.18 -42.45 -0.42
CA ALA A 192 5.04 -41.71 -1.68
C ALA A 192 4.69 -40.24 -1.39
N PRO A 193 5.30 -39.25 -2.09
CA PRO A 193 4.95 -37.86 -1.88
C PRO A 193 3.50 -37.65 -2.30
N GLU A 194 2.66 -37.25 -1.34
CA GLU A 194 1.35 -36.68 -1.65
C GLU A 194 1.53 -35.47 -2.57
N PRO A 195 0.62 -35.22 -3.53
CA PRO A 195 0.70 -34.03 -4.37
C PRO A 195 0.70 -32.80 -3.47
N GLU A 196 1.79 -32.01 -3.50
CA GLU A 196 1.86 -30.79 -2.72
C GLU A 196 0.67 -29.88 -3.08
N PRO A 197 -0.06 -29.35 -2.08
CA PRO A 197 -1.19 -28.47 -2.36
C PRO A 197 -0.67 -27.23 -3.09
N THR A 198 -1.16 -27.01 -4.30
CA THR A 198 -0.88 -25.78 -5.06
C THR A 198 -1.42 -24.59 -4.29
N THR A 199 -0.53 -23.72 -3.81
CA THR A 199 -0.93 -22.50 -3.10
C THR A 199 -1.50 -21.51 -4.13
N PRO A 200 -2.69 -20.93 -3.90
CA PRO A 200 -3.26 -19.91 -4.79
C PRO A 200 -2.27 -18.74 -4.98
N ALA A 201 -2.27 -18.13 -6.18
CA ALA A 201 -1.48 -16.93 -6.42
C ALA A 201 -1.87 -15.80 -5.45
N ILE A 202 -0.88 -15.01 -4.99
CA ILE A 202 -1.08 -13.91 -4.03
C ILE A 202 -2.13 -12.92 -4.55
N SER A 203 -2.12 -12.63 -5.87
CA SER A 203 -3.07 -11.74 -6.53
C SER A 203 -4.53 -12.17 -6.35
N VAL A 204 -4.82 -13.48 -6.41
CA VAL A 204 -6.17 -14.03 -6.23
C VAL A 204 -6.62 -13.86 -4.79
N LEU A 205 -5.75 -14.14 -3.83
CA LEU A 205 -6.05 -13.94 -2.40
C LEU A 205 -6.33 -12.46 -2.10
N LEU A 206 -5.56 -11.53 -2.68
CA LEU A 206 -5.79 -10.10 -2.51
C LEU A 206 -7.12 -9.64 -3.10
N GLN A 207 -7.48 -10.14 -4.29
CA GLN A 207 -8.79 -9.85 -4.87
C GLN A 207 -9.94 -10.34 -3.98
N GLN A 208 -9.80 -11.53 -3.40
CA GLN A 208 -10.78 -12.08 -2.46
C GLN A 208 -10.86 -11.27 -1.15
N VAL A 209 -9.73 -10.78 -0.63
CA VAL A 209 -9.70 -9.87 0.53
C VAL A 209 -10.46 -8.58 0.23
N THR A 210 -10.23 -7.98 -0.93
CA THR A 210 -10.92 -6.76 -1.35
C THR A 210 -12.43 -6.97 -1.45
N GLU A 211 -12.86 -8.07 -2.06
CA GLU A 211 -14.28 -8.40 -2.18
C GLU A 211 -14.93 -8.69 -0.82
N ALA A 212 -14.24 -9.43 0.06
CA ALA A 212 -14.71 -9.71 1.42
C ALA A 212 -14.88 -8.40 2.22
N ARG A 213 -13.93 -7.47 2.13
CA ARG A 213 -14.02 -6.15 2.77
C ARG A 213 -15.19 -5.33 2.25
N LYS A 214 -15.40 -5.32 0.94
CA LYS A 214 -16.53 -4.62 0.30
C LYS A 214 -17.88 -5.16 0.79
N ASN A 215 -17.97 -6.47 1.00
CA ASN A 215 -19.16 -7.12 1.54
C ASN A 215 -19.24 -7.09 3.09
N SER A 216 -18.33 -6.36 3.76
CA SER A 216 -18.20 -6.32 5.23
C SER A 216 -18.00 -7.70 5.88
N ASP A 217 -17.54 -8.70 5.13
CA ASP A 217 -17.16 -10.02 5.64
C ASP A 217 -15.72 -10.00 6.16
N PHE A 218 -15.56 -9.33 7.31
CA PHE A 218 -14.25 -9.16 7.94
C PHE A 218 -13.67 -10.47 8.49
N LEU A 219 -14.50 -11.50 8.74
CA LEU A 219 -14.03 -12.82 9.17
C LEU A 219 -13.36 -13.56 8.01
N LEU A 220 -13.97 -13.56 6.83
CA LEU A 220 -13.34 -14.12 5.63
C LEU A 220 -12.07 -13.34 5.27
N ALA A 221 -12.12 -12.01 5.29
CA ALA A 221 -10.94 -11.17 5.04
C ALA A 221 -9.79 -11.50 6.02
N LYS A 222 -10.09 -11.69 7.31
CA LYS A 222 -9.11 -12.12 8.33
C LYS A 222 -8.49 -13.47 8.01
N ALA A 223 -9.29 -14.47 7.61
CA ALA A 223 -8.77 -15.79 7.26
C ALA A 223 -7.84 -15.75 6.03
N LEU A 224 -8.22 -14.99 5.00
CA LEU A 224 -7.42 -14.80 3.79
C LEU A 224 -6.11 -14.04 4.09
N LEU A 225 -6.16 -12.95 4.87
CA LEU A 225 -4.99 -12.19 5.27
C LEU A 225 -4.05 -12.98 6.20
N THR A 226 -4.60 -13.87 7.03
CA THR A 226 -3.78 -14.80 7.83
C THR A 226 -2.98 -15.74 6.91
N THR A 227 -3.62 -16.23 5.85
CA THR A 227 -2.95 -17.05 4.83
C THR A 227 -1.83 -16.26 4.15
N LEU A 228 -2.12 -15.03 3.71
CA LEU A 228 -1.12 -14.13 3.10
C LEU A 228 0.04 -13.81 4.04
N HIS A 229 -0.25 -13.53 5.31
CA HIS A 229 0.77 -13.28 6.32
C HIS A 229 1.69 -14.48 6.52
N ASN A 230 1.13 -15.70 6.57
CA ASN A 230 1.93 -16.92 6.72
C ASN A 230 2.84 -17.19 5.50
N LEU A 231 2.41 -16.81 4.29
CA LEU A 231 3.23 -16.91 3.08
C LEU A 231 4.34 -15.85 3.03
N SER A 232 4.16 -14.69 3.67
CA SER A 232 5.09 -13.56 3.64
C SER A 232 5.11 -12.79 4.96
N PRO A 233 5.66 -13.38 6.05
CA PRO A 233 5.49 -12.86 7.41
C PRO A 233 6.22 -11.53 7.67
N ARG A 234 7.18 -11.15 6.81
CA ARG A 234 7.97 -9.91 6.95
C ARG A 234 7.31 -8.69 6.30
N GLN A 235 6.18 -8.85 5.61
CA GLN A 235 5.51 -7.72 4.97
C GLN A 235 4.61 -6.97 5.96
N SER A 236 5.01 -5.75 6.32
CA SER A 236 4.27 -4.89 7.26
C SER A 236 2.82 -4.63 6.81
N GLN A 237 2.59 -4.51 5.50
CA GLN A 237 1.26 -4.31 4.93
C GLN A 237 0.28 -5.42 5.30
N TRP A 238 0.70 -6.68 5.32
CA TRP A 238 -0.18 -7.78 5.71
C TRP A 238 -0.55 -7.72 7.18
N VAL A 239 0.41 -7.36 8.03
CA VAL A 239 0.17 -7.21 9.47
C VAL A 239 -0.79 -6.04 9.73
N GLN A 240 -0.58 -4.90 9.06
CA GLN A 240 -1.46 -3.73 9.14
C GLN A 240 -2.89 -4.07 8.72
N GLN A 241 -3.06 -4.66 7.53
CA GLN A 241 -4.38 -5.04 7.02
C GLN A 241 -5.04 -6.12 7.88
N LEU A 242 -4.28 -7.10 8.37
CA LEU A 242 -4.78 -8.15 9.25
C LEU A 242 -5.28 -7.57 10.58
N ALA A 243 -4.51 -6.67 11.21
CA ALA A 243 -4.95 -5.98 12.42
C ALA A 243 -6.24 -5.18 12.18
N LEU A 244 -6.31 -4.44 11.07
CA LEU A 244 -7.47 -3.66 10.66
C LEU A 244 -8.74 -4.52 10.54
N VAL A 245 -8.70 -5.60 9.74
CA VAL A 245 -9.87 -6.46 9.57
C VAL A 245 -10.22 -7.22 10.85
N THR A 246 -9.22 -7.54 11.68
CA THR A 246 -9.44 -8.25 12.95
C THR A 246 -10.31 -7.42 13.90
N TYR A 247 -9.98 -6.15 14.16
CA TYR A 247 -10.83 -5.36 15.06
C TYR A 247 -12.17 -4.97 14.42
N LYS A 248 -12.23 -4.86 13.08
CA LYS A 248 -13.49 -4.60 12.35
C LYS A 248 -14.45 -5.78 12.41
N ALA A 249 -13.95 -7.02 12.52
CA ALA A 249 -14.78 -8.22 12.65
C ALA A 249 -15.59 -8.26 13.96
N LYS A 250 -15.13 -7.57 15.02
CA LYS A 250 -15.81 -7.51 16.33
C LYS A 250 -16.15 -8.90 16.91
N TYR A 251 -15.35 -9.92 16.57
CA TYR A 251 -15.56 -11.31 16.94
C TYR A 251 -14.39 -11.81 17.80
N PRO A 252 -14.62 -12.57 18.89
CA PRO A 252 -15.93 -13.01 19.40
C PRO A 252 -16.77 -11.88 19.98
N ASP A 253 -16.12 -10.77 20.36
CA ASP A 253 -16.74 -9.51 20.75
C ASP A 253 -15.79 -8.34 20.42
N PRO A 254 -16.26 -7.07 20.44
CA PRO A 254 -15.43 -5.92 20.08
C PRO A 254 -14.14 -5.77 20.91
N HIS A 255 -14.18 -6.07 22.21
CA HIS A 255 -13.03 -5.88 23.09
C HIS A 255 -11.95 -6.92 22.81
N ASN A 256 -12.32 -8.21 22.74
CA ASN A 256 -11.37 -9.27 22.41
C ASN A 256 -10.80 -9.13 21.00
N ALA A 257 -11.59 -8.67 20.03
CA ALA A 257 -11.12 -8.38 18.68
C ALA A 257 -10.06 -7.25 18.65
N LEU A 258 -10.22 -6.22 19.49
CA LEU A 258 -9.23 -5.14 19.62
C LEU A 258 -7.93 -5.61 20.30
N LEU A 259 -8.03 -6.46 21.33
CA LEU A 259 -6.85 -7.04 21.98
C LEU A 259 -6.06 -7.93 21.03
N GLU A 260 -6.74 -8.72 20.20
CA GLU A 260 -6.10 -9.53 19.17
C GLU A 260 -5.43 -8.64 18.09
N ALA A 261 -6.14 -7.62 17.59
CA ALA A 261 -5.57 -6.67 16.64
C ALA A 261 -4.34 -5.93 17.19
N LYS A 262 -4.36 -5.57 18.49
CA LYS A 262 -3.22 -4.99 19.20
C LYS A 262 -2.03 -5.94 19.18
N GLN A 263 -2.22 -7.21 19.53
CA GLN A 263 -1.15 -8.23 19.50
C GLN A 263 -0.55 -8.41 18.10
N ILE A 264 -1.40 -8.47 17.07
CA ILE A 264 -0.96 -8.57 15.67
C ILE A 264 -0.09 -7.36 15.30
N LEU A 265 -0.58 -6.14 15.54
CA LEU A 265 0.12 -4.92 15.13
C LEU A 265 1.40 -4.67 15.94
N GLN A 266 1.45 -5.14 17.19
CA GLN A 266 2.63 -5.01 18.06
C GLN A 266 3.87 -5.71 17.49
N THR A 267 3.71 -6.68 16.59
CA THR A 267 4.83 -7.30 15.87
C THR A 267 5.59 -6.31 14.97
N LEU A 268 4.96 -5.19 14.58
CA LEU A 268 5.60 -4.09 13.86
C LEU A 268 6.25 -3.04 14.76
N GLN A 269 6.26 -3.24 16.08
CA GLN A 269 6.85 -2.33 17.07
C GLN A 269 6.36 -0.88 16.89
N PRO A 270 5.04 -0.63 16.99
CA PRO A 270 4.42 0.66 16.67
C PRO A 270 5.04 1.84 17.47
N GLU A 271 5.41 1.62 18.72
CA GLU A 271 6.03 2.63 19.60
C GLU A 271 7.32 3.24 19.01
N SER A 272 8.16 2.39 18.40
CA SER A 272 9.39 2.82 17.72
C SER A 272 9.22 3.04 16.21
N SER A 273 8.05 2.74 15.64
CA SER A 273 7.81 2.80 14.20
C SER A 273 7.74 4.24 13.68
N ASN A 274 8.25 4.47 12.47
CA ASN A 274 8.06 5.71 11.71
C ASN A 274 7.09 5.52 10.53
N ASN A 275 6.35 4.40 10.50
CA ASN A 275 5.33 4.15 9.50
C ASN A 275 4.00 4.75 9.98
N ALA A 276 3.54 5.82 9.32
CA ALA A 276 2.34 6.55 9.70
C ALA A 276 1.05 5.70 9.62
N GLU A 277 0.96 4.74 8.69
CA GLU A 277 -0.17 3.79 8.63
C GLU A 277 -0.19 2.88 9.87
N THR A 278 0.96 2.33 10.27
CA THR A 278 1.07 1.55 11.52
C THR A 278 0.64 2.39 12.73
N LEU A 279 1.08 3.64 12.81
CA LEU A 279 0.74 4.55 13.90
C LEU A 279 -0.75 4.91 13.90
N GLY A 280 -1.35 5.15 12.73
CA GLY A 280 -2.77 5.44 12.59
C GLY A 280 -3.65 4.27 13.02
N ILE A 281 -3.31 3.03 12.63
CA ILE A 281 -4.03 1.83 13.08
C ILE A 281 -3.82 1.59 14.58
N TRP A 282 -2.61 1.81 15.10
CA TRP A 282 -2.33 1.69 16.54
C TRP A 282 -3.17 2.68 17.35
N GLY A 283 -3.22 3.95 16.92
CA GLY A 283 -4.08 4.96 17.52
C GLY A 283 -5.56 4.60 17.43
N ALA A 284 -6.01 4.03 16.31
CA ALA A 284 -7.38 3.61 16.09
C ALA A 284 -7.82 2.45 17.01
N ILE A 285 -6.91 1.51 17.29
CA ILE A 285 -7.14 0.38 18.21
C ILE A 285 -7.23 0.92 19.63
N HIS A 286 -6.25 1.71 20.07
CA HIS A 286 -6.20 2.25 21.43
C HIS A 286 -7.34 3.23 21.73
N LYS A 287 -7.74 4.08 20.79
CA LYS A 287 -8.95 4.93 20.92
C LYS A 287 -10.19 4.09 21.25
N ARG A 288 -10.39 2.98 20.54
CA ARG A 288 -11.55 2.10 20.75
C ARG A 288 -11.44 1.25 22.01
N LEU A 289 -10.23 0.86 22.40
CA LEU A 289 -10.00 0.22 23.70
C LEU A 289 -10.38 1.18 24.82
N PHE A 290 -9.93 2.44 24.76
CA PHE A 290 -10.33 3.49 25.69
C PHE A 290 -11.85 3.69 25.72
N ASP A 291 -12.53 3.75 24.57
CA ASP A 291 -14.00 3.86 24.52
C ASP A 291 -14.73 2.74 25.30
N ILE A 292 -14.11 1.56 25.41
CA ILE A 292 -14.68 0.40 26.14
C ILE A 292 -14.22 0.39 27.60
N SER A 293 -12.91 0.43 27.85
CA SER A 293 -12.30 0.21 29.16
C SER A 293 -12.25 1.47 30.02
N HIS A 294 -12.27 2.64 29.38
CA HIS A 294 -11.99 3.95 29.98
C HIS A 294 -10.60 4.05 30.62
N ASP A 295 -9.66 3.18 30.20
CA ASP A 295 -8.27 3.19 30.67
C ASP A 295 -7.49 4.35 30.03
N LEU A 296 -7.04 5.29 30.86
CA LEU A 296 -6.30 6.47 30.41
C LEU A 296 -4.98 6.12 29.70
N ALA A 297 -4.38 4.96 29.98
CA ALA A 297 -3.18 4.52 29.27
C ALA A 297 -3.45 4.26 27.78
N ASP A 298 -4.65 3.77 27.44
CA ASP A 298 -5.06 3.59 26.04
C ASP A 298 -5.32 4.95 25.38
N LEU A 299 -5.90 5.91 26.10
CA LEU A 299 -6.07 7.28 25.59
C LEU A 299 -4.73 7.94 25.27
N ASP A 300 -3.77 7.89 26.21
CA ASP A 300 -2.44 8.47 26.03
C ASP A 300 -1.68 7.79 24.88
N THR A 301 -1.78 6.46 24.76
CA THR A 301 -1.19 5.73 23.64
C THR A 301 -1.80 6.15 22.31
N ALA A 302 -3.12 6.32 22.24
CA ALA A 302 -3.80 6.76 21.03
C ALA A 302 -3.38 8.18 20.62
N ILE A 303 -3.30 9.11 21.58
CA ILE A 303 -2.84 10.49 21.35
C ILE A 303 -1.41 10.48 20.80
N SER A 304 -0.49 9.75 21.45
CA SER A 304 0.91 9.69 21.03
C SER A 304 1.06 9.11 19.62
N ALA A 305 0.30 8.06 19.29
CA ALA A 305 0.35 7.43 17.98
C ALA A 305 -0.14 8.37 16.87
N TYR A 306 -1.31 8.99 17.06
CA TYR A 306 -1.86 9.94 16.08
C TYR A 306 -1.02 11.21 15.96
N GLU A 307 -0.47 11.73 17.06
CA GLU A 307 0.48 12.85 17.01
C GLU A 307 1.69 12.47 16.16
N LYS A 308 2.37 11.37 16.48
CA LYS A 308 3.58 10.94 15.76
C LYS A 308 3.28 10.69 14.28
N GLY A 309 2.18 10.02 13.97
CA GLY A 309 1.74 9.77 12.59
C GLY A 309 1.54 11.08 11.82
N TYR A 310 0.82 12.03 12.42
CA TYR A 310 0.60 13.36 11.85
C TYR A 310 1.91 14.13 11.64
N ARG A 311 2.83 14.12 12.60
CA ARG A 311 4.12 14.81 12.48
C ARG A 311 5.04 14.22 11.40
N LEU A 312 4.92 12.92 11.13
CA LEU A 312 5.72 12.23 10.12
C LEU A 312 5.20 12.45 8.70
N GLN A 313 3.89 12.32 8.49
CA GLN A 313 3.29 12.32 7.14
C GLN A 313 2.58 13.64 6.79
N ASN A 314 2.26 14.47 7.78
CA ASN A 314 1.45 15.68 7.62
C ASN A 314 0.12 15.39 6.91
N ASP A 315 -0.57 14.32 7.32
CA ASP A 315 -1.81 13.84 6.72
C ASP A 315 -3.06 14.28 7.49
N TYR A 316 -4.21 14.31 6.79
CA TYR A 316 -5.47 14.77 7.37
C TYR A 316 -6.09 13.76 8.35
N TYR A 317 -5.81 12.46 8.21
CA TYR A 317 -6.44 11.39 9.01
C TYR A 317 -5.88 11.33 10.43
N ASN A 318 -4.56 11.29 10.56
CA ASN A 318 -3.90 11.30 11.87
C ASN A 318 -4.15 12.64 12.57
N GLY A 319 -4.06 13.75 11.84
CA GLY A 319 -4.28 15.09 12.39
C GLY A 319 -5.68 15.29 12.97
N ILE A 320 -6.74 14.86 12.28
CA ILE A 320 -8.11 15.04 12.79
C ILE A 320 -8.40 14.16 14.00
N ASN A 321 -7.92 12.91 14.00
CA ASN A 321 -8.09 12.01 15.14
C ASN A 321 -7.27 12.47 16.35
N TRP A 322 -6.07 13.01 16.14
CA TRP A 322 -5.29 13.64 17.21
C TRP A 322 -6.05 14.82 17.83
N ALA A 323 -6.54 15.74 17.00
CA ALA A 323 -7.33 16.89 17.47
C ALA A 323 -8.58 16.47 18.25
N PHE A 324 -9.28 15.43 17.78
CA PHE A 324 -10.43 14.86 18.51
C PHE A 324 -10.03 14.34 19.89
N LEU A 325 -8.96 13.52 19.98
CA LEU A 325 -8.53 12.93 21.25
C LEU A 325 -7.94 13.96 22.23
N LEU A 326 -7.36 15.04 21.74
CA LEU A 326 -6.98 16.18 22.60
C LEU A 326 -8.22 16.80 23.26
N ASN A 327 -9.35 16.95 22.54
CA ASN A 327 -10.59 17.39 23.17
C ASN A 327 -11.15 16.38 24.17
N VAL A 328 -10.99 15.08 23.91
CA VAL A 328 -11.34 14.03 24.88
C VAL A 328 -10.50 14.18 26.16
N ARG A 329 -9.17 14.26 26.05
CA ARG A 329 -8.27 14.41 27.22
C ARG A 329 -8.54 15.70 27.99
N ALA A 330 -8.78 16.81 27.28
CA ALA A 330 -9.18 18.08 27.88
C ALA A 330 -10.47 17.99 28.71
N SER A 331 -11.42 17.12 28.31
CA SER A 331 -12.68 16.93 29.05
C SER A 331 -12.53 16.08 30.32
N LEU A 332 -11.42 15.34 30.46
CA LEU A 332 -11.17 14.41 31.56
C LEU A 332 -10.23 15.00 32.62
N THR A 333 -9.28 15.84 32.20
CA THR A 333 -8.31 16.45 33.11
C THR A 333 -8.96 17.45 34.07
N GLN A 334 -8.48 17.47 35.31
CA GLN A 334 -8.90 18.45 36.32
C GLN A 334 -8.03 19.71 36.30
N ASP A 335 -6.88 19.67 35.61
CA ASP A 335 -6.01 20.84 35.45
C ASP A 335 -6.53 21.70 34.30
N ARG A 336 -7.04 22.89 34.64
CA ARG A 336 -7.57 23.84 33.65
C ARG A 336 -6.51 24.29 32.64
N ALA A 337 -5.25 24.42 33.04
CA ALA A 337 -4.19 24.83 32.12
C ALA A 337 -3.91 23.75 31.07
N GLU A 338 -3.88 22.49 31.48
CA GLU A 338 -3.78 21.34 30.56
C GLU A 338 -5.00 21.25 29.64
N ALA A 339 -6.21 21.41 30.18
CA ALA A 339 -7.44 21.40 29.38
C ALA A 339 -7.43 22.50 28.30
N ILE A 340 -7.03 23.72 28.66
CA ILE A 340 -6.89 24.84 27.70
C ILE A 340 -5.82 24.52 26.66
N THR A 341 -4.69 23.96 27.07
CA THR A 341 -3.57 23.62 26.18
C THR A 341 -3.99 22.61 25.12
N ASP A 342 -4.61 21.51 25.53
CA ASP A 342 -5.13 20.49 24.62
C ASP A 342 -6.19 21.05 23.68
N PHE A 343 -7.11 21.88 24.19
CA PHE A 343 -8.16 22.48 23.37
C PHE A 343 -7.61 23.44 22.31
N MET A 344 -6.61 24.26 22.67
CA MET A 344 -5.94 25.17 21.74
C MET A 344 -5.10 24.42 20.70
N LEU A 345 -4.44 23.34 21.10
CA LEU A 345 -3.67 22.49 20.20
C LEU A 345 -4.60 21.76 19.20
N ALA A 346 -5.75 21.25 19.67
CA ALA A 346 -6.77 20.65 18.82
C ALA A 346 -7.29 21.66 17.78
N ARG A 347 -7.55 22.91 18.20
CA ARG A 347 -7.99 23.99 17.31
C ARG A 347 -6.96 24.30 16.21
N ARG A 348 -5.69 24.49 16.58
CA ARG A 348 -4.60 24.76 15.61
C ARG A 348 -4.39 23.59 14.65
N THR A 349 -4.44 22.36 15.16
CA THR A 349 -4.32 21.14 14.34
C THR A 349 -5.43 21.09 13.29
N ARG A 350 -6.67 21.44 13.64
CA ARG A 350 -7.78 21.51 12.66
C ARG A 350 -7.57 22.56 11.57
N GLU A 351 -7.02 23.72 11.92
CA GLU A 351 -6.67 24.76 10.94
C GLU A 351 -5.63 24.26 9.92
N ASP A 352 -4.66 23.47 10.36
CA ASP A 352 -3.67 22.85 9.48
C ASP A 352 -4.24 21.68 8.68
N VAL A 353 -5.07 20.83 9.31
CA VAL A 353 -5.81 19.74 8.63
C VAL A 353 -6.66 20.28 7.49
N LEU A 354 -7.33 21.42 7.65
CA LEU A 354 -8.10 22.05 6.56
C LEU A 354 -7.22 22.38 5.35
N LYS A 355 -6.01 22.92 5.55
CA LYS A 355 -5.08 23.23 4.46
C LYS A 355 -4.62 21.96 3.73
N ILE A 356 -4.30 20.92 4.49
CA ILE A 356 -3.89 19.61 3.95
C ILE A 356 -5.03 18.99 3.16
N ALA A 357 -6.24 19.00 3.72
CA ALA A 357 -7.44 18.46 3.08
C ALA A 357 -7.83 19.26 1.83
N ASP A 358 -7.67 20.59 1.82
CA ASP A 358 -7.89 21.41 0.62
C ASP A 358 -6.90 21.08 -0.49
N ALA A 359 -5.62 20.93 -0.17
CA ALA A 359 -4.61 20.50 -1.14
C ALA A 359 -4.95 19.11 -1.71
N LYS A 360 -5.35 18.16 -0.84
CA LYS A 360 -5.74 16.81 -1.28
C LYS A 360 -7.00 16.84 -2.14
N LEU A 361 -8.00 17.64 -1.80
CA LEU A 361 -9.22 17.78 -2.60
C LEU A 361 -8.93 18.42 -3.96
N ALA A 362 -7.97 19.34 -4.05
CA ALA A 362 -7.54 19.92 -5.31
C ALA A 362 -6.90 18.87 -6.22
N GLU A 363 -6.04 18.00 -5.67
CA GLU A 363 -5.47 16.84 -6.36
C GLU A 363 -6.58 15.89 -6.86
N LEU A 364 -7.56 15.56 -6.01
CA LEU A 364 -8.66 14.65 -6.38
C LEU A 364 -9.62 15.21 -7.44
N LYS A 365 -9.66 16.52 -7.67
CA LYS A 365 -10.48 17.16 -8.71
C LYS A 365 -9.89 17.02 -10.11
N THR A 366 -8.59 16.84 -10.24
CA THR A 366 -7.95 16.62 -11.57
C THR A 366 -8.16 15.19 -12.06
N ILE A 367 -8.61 14.31 -11.17
CA ILE A 367 -8.81 12.89 -11.39
C ILE A 367 -10.29 12.61 -11.75
N LYS A 368 -10.54 11.85 -12.83
CA LYS A 368 -11.90 11.48 -13.30
C LYS A 368 -12.37 10.06 -12.93
N ASP A 369 -11.65 9.35 -12.07
CA ASP A 369 -11.92 7.95 -11.70
C ASP A 369 -12.97 7.81 -10.57
N VAL A 370 -13.85 6.81 -10.70
CA VAL A 370 -14.94 6.43 -9.78
C VAL A 370 -14.39 5.77 -8.52
N GLU A 371 -13.24 5.11 -8.57
CA GLU A 371 -12.65 4.43 -7.41
C GLU A 371 -12.12 5.39 -6.31
N ASN A 372 -12.16 6.72 -6.51
CA ASN A 372 -11.75 7.71 -5.50
C ASN A 372 -12.90 8.34 -4.74
N ASP A 373 -14.12 7.87 -4.94
CA ASP A 373 -15.28 8.41 -4.25
C ASP A 373 -15.08 8.27 -2.72
N ASP A 374 -14.53 7.15 -2.24
CA ASP A 374 -14.11 6.96 -0.84
C ASP A 374 -13.16 8.06 -0.35
N ASP A 375 -12.06 8.31 -1.08
CA ASP A 375 -11.06 9.32 -0.69
C ASP A 375 -11.68 10.73 -0.71
N ARG A 376 -12.54 11.04 -1.68
CA ARG A 376 -13.28 12.32 -1.74
C ARG A 376 -14.21 12.47 -0.55
N TYR A 377 -14.94 11.42 -0.20
CA TYR A 377 -15.80 11.40 0.98
C TYR A 377 -15.00 11.67 2.25
N TRP A 378 -13.91 10.93 2.50
CA TRP A 378 -13.15 11.03 3.75
C TRP A 378 -12.45 12.38 3.91
N VAL A 379 -11.95 12.96 2.83
CA VAL A 379 -11.38 14.31 2.85
C VAL A 379 -12.46 15.34 3.22
N LEU A 380 -13.65 15.27 2.62
CA LEU A 380 -14.75 16.19 2.91
C LEU A 380 -15.35 15.98 4.31
N ALA A 381 -15.50 14.74 4.76
CA ALA A 381 -15.95 14.41 6.11
C ALA A 381 -14.96 14.91 7.17
N THR A 382 -13.65 14.75 6.92
CA THR A 382 -12.59 15.30 7.78
C THR A 382 -12.66 16.82 7.86
N LYS A 383 -12.87 17.51 6.72
CA LYS A 383 -13.10 18.95 6.71
C LYS A 383 -14.34 19.35 7.51
N ALA A 384 -15.41 18.58 7.40
CA ALA A 384 -16.62 18.84 8.17
C ALA A 384 -16.37 18.75 9.68
N GLU A 385 -15.69 17.70 10.15
CA GLU A 385 -15.30 17.56 11.56
C GLU A 385 -14.38 18.71 12.00
N ALA A 386 -13.40 19.09 11.17
CA ALA A 386 -12.51 20.20 11.45
C ALA A 386 -13.29 21.52 11.61
N TRP A 387 -14.24 21.81 10.72
CA TRP A 387 -15.08 23.00 10.80
C TRP A 387 -15.98 23.02 12.03
N VAL A 388 -16.58 21.88 12.41
CA VAL A 388 -17.32 21.75 13.68
C VAL A 388 -16.41 22.09 14.86
N GLY A 389 -15.21 21.51 14.91
CA GLY A 389 -14.22 21.78 15.95
C GLY A 389 -13.69 23.22 15.98
N LEU A 390 -13.91 23.99 14.92
CA LEU A 390 -13.58 25.42 14.83
C LEU A 390 -14.78 26.34 15.09
N GLY A 391 -15.96 25.77 15.38
CA GLY A 391 -17.19 26.51 15.64
C GLY A 391 -17.91 27.00 14.39
N ASN A 392 -17.67 26.40 13.22
CA ASN A 392 -18.27 26.79 11.96
C ASN A 392 -19.15 25.68 11.37
N ASP A 393 -20.32 25.47 11.98
CA ASP A 393 -21.29 24.45 11.55
C ASP A 393 -21.78 24.67 10.10
N ALA A 394 -21.80 25.92 9.62
CA ALA A 394 -22.24 26.22 8.25
C ALA A 394 -21.27 25.68 7.20
N GLU A 395 -19.95 25.84 7.41
CA GLU A 395 -18.95 25.24 6.50
C GLU A 395 -18.87 23.72 6.66
N ALA A 396 -19.11 23.20 7.87
CA ALA A 396 -19.20 21.76 8.08
C ALA A 396 -20.34 21.12 7.27
N GLU A 397 -21.53 21.71 7.33
CA GLU A 397 -22.70 21.25 6.58
C GLU A 397 -22.45 21.32 5.06
N LYS A 398 -21.82 22.39 4.55
CA LYS A 398 -21.40 22.46 3.14
C LYS A 398 -20.46 21.34 2.74
N CYS A 399 -19.52 20.96 3.61
CA CYS A 399 -18.60 19.86 3.34
C CYS A 399 -19.35 18.51 3.31
N LEU A 400 -20.29 18.27 4.24
CA LEU A 400 -21.10 17.05 4.26
C LEU A 400 -22.02 16.95 3.03
N GLN A 401 -22.62 18.05 2.59
CA GLN A 401 -23.43 18.09 1.37
C GLN A 401 -22.59 17.77 0.13
N GLN A 402 -21.36 18.29 0.05
CA GLN A 402 -20.42 17.95 -1.02
C GLN A 402 -19.97 16.49 -0.96
N ALA A 403 -19.93 15.88 0.22
CA ALA A 403 -19.53 14.48 0.42
C ALA A 403 -20.63 13.49 0.02
N GLN A 404 -21.90 13.90 0.06
CA GLN A 404 -23.06 13.05 -0.13
C GLN A 404 -23.03 12.18 -1.41
N PRO A 405 -22.62 12.69 -2.60
CA PRO A 405 -22.55 11.89 -3.82
C PRO A 405 -21.57 10.71 -3.74
N TYR A 406 -20.61 10.79 -2.84
CA TYR A 406 -19.53 9.81 -2.67
C TYR A 406 -19.74 8.88 -1.48
N SER A 407 -20.88 9.01 -0.79
CA SER A 407 -21.08 8.42 0.52
C SER A 407 -21.68 7.01 0.46
N GLU A 408 -21.15 6.12 1.29
CA GLU A 408 -21.82 4.88 1.67
C GLU A 408 -22.45 5.00 3.06
N TYR A 409 -23.47 4.18 3.34
CA TYR A 409 -24.22 4.26 4.61
C TYR A 409 -23.31 4.19 5.85
N TRP A 410 -22.37 3.25 5.87
CA TRP A 410 -21.47 3.07 7.02
C TRP A 410 -20.50 4.25 7.20
N MET A 411 -20.12 4.93 6.12
CA MET A 411 -19.26 6.10 6.18
C MET A 411 -20.00 7.27 6.83
N CYS A 412 -21.24 7.51 6.41
CA CYS A 412 -22.14 8.51 6.99
C CYS A 412 -22.37 8.29 8.47
N GLU A 413 -22.67 7.05 8.88
CA GLU A 413 -22.83 6.68 10.29
C GLU A 413 -21.56 6.97 11.09
N SER A 414 -20.39 6.58 10.58
CA SER A 414 -19.10 6.81 11.25
C SER A 414 -18.80 8.29 11.44
N SER A 415 -18.93 9.09 10.38
CA SER A 415 -18.68 10.54 10.41
C SER A 415 -19.63 11.25 11.37
N LYS A 416 -20.92 10.87 11.34
CA LYS A 416 -21.94 11.44 12.21
C LYS A 416 -21.66 11.15 13.69
N LEU A 417 -21.34 9.90 14.03
CA LEU A 417 -21.02 9.52 15.41
C LEU A 417 -19.84 10.33 15.97
N GLN A 418 -18.79 10.51 15.17
CA GLN A 418 -17.61 11.28 15.58
C GLN A 418 -17.92 12.78 15.73
N ILE A 419 -18.64 13.38 14.78
CA ILE A 419 -19.06 14.79 14.85
C ILE A 419 -19.98 15.04 16.05
N ASP A 420 -20.95 14.16 16.31
CA ASP A 420 -21.87 14.29 17.44
C ASP A 420 -21.13 14.18 18.78
N ALA A 421 -20.14 13.28 18.87
CA ALA A 421 -19.25 13.20 20.02
C ALA A 421 -18.42 14.48 20.20
N LEU A 422 -17.85 15.02 19.12
CA LEU A 422 -17.10 16.27 19.15
C LEU A 422 -17.98 17.43 19.64
N LYS A 423 -19.20 17.57 19.13
CA LYS A 423 -20.13 18.62 19.57
C LYS A 423 -20.40 18.59 21.07
N LYS A 424 -20.52 17.39 21.67
CA LYS A 424 -20.66 17.23 23.13
C LYS A 424 -19.41 17.71 23.88
N LEU A 425 -18.22 17.42 23.37
CA LEU A 425 -16.96 17.88 23.97
C LEU A 425 -16.84 19.42 23.90
N LEU A 426 -17.28 20.04 22.81
CA LEU A 426 -17.22 21.49 22.63
C LEU A 426 -18.21 22.26 23.53
N GLN A 427 -19.31 21.65 23.96
CA GLN A 427 -20.30 22.28 24.86
C GLN A 427 -19.74 22.60 26.25
N ASN A 428 -18.68 21.89 26.67
CA ASN A 428 -18.02 22.09 27.96
C ASN A 428 -16.60 22.63 27.73
N SER A 429 -16.48 23.68 26.92
CA SER A 429 -15.19 24.22 26.52
C SER A 429 -14.45 24.81 27.74
N PRO A 430 -13.18 24.44 27.98
CA PRO A 430 -12.38 25.05 29.04
C PRO A 430 -12.03 26.52 28.76
N LEU A 431 -12.30 26.99 27.53
CA LEU A 431 -12.15 28.37 27.11
C LEU A 431 -13.33 29.25 27.52
N ASP A 432 -14.44 28.67 27.97
CA ASP A 432 -15.60 29.46 28.39
C ASP A 432 -15.24 30.31 29.62
N GLY A 433 -15.50 31.61 29.51
CA GLY A 433 -15.19 32.60 30.56
C GLY A 433 -13.73 33.09 30.60
N LEU A 434 -12.94 32.87 29.54
CA LEU A 434 -11.66 33.56 29.30
C LEU A 434 -11.82 34.95 28.67
#